data_AF-A0AB37KE90-F1
#
_entry.id   AF-A0AB37KE90-F1
#
_cell.length_a   1.000
_cell.length_b   1.000
_cell.length_c   1.000
_cell.angle_alpha   90.00
_cell.angle_beta   90.00
_cell.angle_gamma   90.00
#
_symmetry.space_group_name_H-M   'P 1'
#
loop_
_entity.id
_entity.type
_entity.pdbx_description
1 polymer ?
#
loop_
_entity_poly.entity_id
_entity_poly.type
_entity_poly.pdbx_seq_one_letter_code
_entity_poly.pdbx_strand_id
1 'polypeptide(L)'
;MNFDQQIYKAMILMDKGRENDAITCLKNCIEQAGENMLACARAHGILGEVYCELEDYASAKEHFEYLVEHQNTLETLYDDALSEEIENAKKNLQNMNS
;
A
#
# COMPACT_ATOMS: atom_id res chain seq x y z
N MET A 1 12.38 -8.02 -12.38
CA MET A 1 12.03 -6.71 -11.81
C MET A 1 11.96 -6.89 -10.30
N ASN A 2 12.45 -5.93 -9.50
CA ASN A 2 12.49 -6.07 -8.04
C ASN A 2 11.51 -5.05 -7.43
N PHE A 3 10.34 -5.53 -7.02
CA PHE A 3 9.27 -4.68 -6.47
C PHE A 3 9.65 -4.09 -5.11
N ASP A 4 10.35 -4.85 -4.27
CA ASP A 4 10.84 -4.36 -2.97
C ASP A 4 11.78 -3.16 -3.15
N GLN A 5 12.62 -3.16 -4.19
CA GLN A 5 13.45 -1.99 -4.52
C GLN A 5 12.62 -0.77 -4.96
N GLN A 6 11.51 -0.97 -5.68
CA GLN A 6 10.64 0.15 -6.07
C GLN A 6 9.90 0.73 -4.88
N ILE A 7 9.41 -0.12 -3.98
CA ILE A 7 8.76 0.28 -2.73
C ILE A 7 9.75 1.04 -1.86
N TYR A 8 10.95 0.52 -1.64
CA TYR A 8 11.99 1.19 -0.87
C TYR A 8 12.37 2.55 -1.49
N LYS A 9 12.44 2.64 -2.82
CA LYS A 9 12.67 3.91 -3.52
C LYS A 9 11.55 4.91 -3.25
N ALA A 10 10.29 4.48 -3.22
CA ALA A 10 9.16 5.37 -2.90
C ALA A 10 9.25 5.94 -1.48
N MET A 11 9.63 5.12 -0.50
CA MET A 11 9.86 5.59 0.88
C MET A 11 10.96 6.66 0.94
N ILE A 12 12.09 6.46 0.25
CA ILE A 12 13.16 7.47 0.17
C ILE A 12 12.68 8.76 -0.51
N LEU A 13 11.76 8.67 -1.47
CA LEU A 13 11.20 9.85 -2.13
C LEU A 13 10.28 10.62 -1.16
N MET A 14 9.51 9.94 -0.32
CA MET A 14 8.73 10.56 0.75
C MET A 14 9.62 11.30 1.74
N ASP A 15 10.69 10.67 2.22
CA ASP A 15 11.66 11.30 3.14
C ASP A 15 12.32 12.56 2.54
N LYS A 16 12.33 12.69 1.22
CA LYS A 16 12.89 13.83 0.48
C LYS A 16 11.85 14.90 0.13
N GLY A 17 10.60 14.76 0.55
CA GLY A 17 9.51 15.65 0.17
C GLY A 17 9.20 15.59 -1.34
N ARG A 18 9.33 14.40 -1.94
CA ARG A 18 9.03 14.13 -3.36
C ARG A 18 7.84 13.19 -3.48
N GLU A 19 6.73 13.58 -2.89
CA GLU A 19 5.56 12.74 -2.66
C GLU A 19 4.91 12.33 -3.98
N ASN A 20 4.80 13.24 -4.95
CA ASN A 20 4.27 12.93 -6.28
C ASN A 20 5.10 11.87 -7.02
N ASP A 21 6.42 11.89 -6.85
CA ASP A 21 7.31 10.89 -7.44
C ASP A 21 7.18 9.54 -6.73
N ALA A 22 6.99 9.55 -5.40
CA ALA A 22 6.73 8.35 -4.61
C ALA A 22 5.43 7.68 -5.05
N ILE A 23 4.34 8.45 -5.14
CA ILE A 23 3.02 8.00 -5.62
C ILE A 23 3.13 7.40 -7.02
N THR A 24 3.80 8.11 -7.94
CA THR A 24 4.00 7.61 -9.31
C THR A 24 4.79 6.29 -9.31
N CYS A 25 5.82 6.18 -8.48
CA CYS A 25 6.62 4.96 -8.34
C CYS A 25 5.77 3.78 -7.85
N LEU A 26 4.92 3.99 -6.85
CA LEU A 26 4.05 2.96 -6.27
C LEU A 26 2.93 2.55 -7.24
N LYS A 27 2.30 3.50 -7.94
CA LYS A 27 1.28 3.19 -8.97
C LYS A 27 1.86 2.36 -10.11
N ASN A 28 3.05 2.71 -10.58
CA ASN A 28 3.76 1.91 -11.58
C ASN A 28 4.14 0.52 -11.05
N CYS A 29 4.49 0.41 -9.76
CA CYS A 29 4.78 -0.88 -9.13
C CYS A 29 3.54 -1.80 -9.16
N ILE A 30 2.36 -1.27 -8.84
CA ILE A 30 1.09 -2.00 -8.89
C ILE A 30 0.77 -2.45 -10.33
N GLU A 31 0.88 -1.53 -11.30
CA GLU A 31 0.63 -1.85 -12.71
C GLU A 31 1.56 -2.96 -13.23
N GLN A 32 2.84 -2.89 -12.86
CA GLN A 32 3.87 -3.86 -13.28
C GLN A 32 3.80 -5.19 -12.53
N ALA A 33 3.26 -5.20 -11.31
CA ALA A 33 3.12 -6.40 -10.50
C ALA A 33 2.11 -7.39 -11.11
N GLY A 34 1.06 -6.89 -11.79
CA GLY A 34 0.05 -7.72 -12.44
C GLY A 34 -0.60 -8.68 -11.45
N GLU A 35 -0.43 -9.99 -11.64
CA GLU A 35 -0.98 -11.03 -10.76
C GLU A 35 -0.16 -11.27 -9.48
N ASN A 36 0.95 -10.56 -9.27
CA ASN A 36 1.74 -10.68 -8.06
C ASN A 36 1.06 -9.95 -6.89
N MET A 37 0.10 -10.63 -6.27
CA MET A 37 -0.71 -10.10 -5.17
C MET A 37 0.13 -9.64 -3.97
N LEU A 38 1.26 -10.28 -3.67
CA LEU A 38 2.16 -9.83 -2.59
C LEU A 38 2.74 -8.45 -2.87
N ALA A 39 3.26 -8.24 -4.09
CA ALA A 39 3.81 -6.94 -4.49
C ALA A 39 2.72 -5.86 -4.55
N CYS A 40 1.54 -6.20 -5.07
CA CYS A 40 0.38 -5.30 -5.07
C CYS A 40 -0.02 -4.91 -3.65
N ALA A 41 -0.20 -5.88 -2.75
CA ALA A 41 -0.59 -5.62 -1.36
C ALA A 41 0.38 -4.67 -0.66
N ARG A 42 1.68 -4.93 -0.72
CA ARG A 42 2.69 -4.04 -0.11
C ARG A 42 2.65 -2.64 -0.70
N ALA A 43 2.56 -2.52 -2.03
CA ALA A 43 2.50 -1.22 -2.68
C ALA A 43 1.22 -0.45 -2.31
N HIS A 44 0.07 -1.12 -2.23
CA HIS A 44 -1.18 -0.53 -1.76
C HIS A 44 -1.07 -0.07 -0.30
N GLY A 45 -0.48 -0.86 0.60
CA GLY A 45 -0.28 -0.48 2.00
C GLY A 45 0.51 0.81 2.13
N ILE A 46 1.68 0.89 1.49
CA ILE A 46 2.52 2.09 1.50
C ILE A 46 1.81 3.27 0.83
N LEU A 47 1.11 3.05 -0.28
CA LEU A 47 0.40 4.13 -0.96
C LEU A 47 -0.75 4.70 -0.10
N GLY A 48 -1.43 3.86 0.66
CA GLY A 48 -2.42 4.29 1.65
C GLY A 48 -1.81 5.16 2.75
N GLU A 49 -0.65 4.77 3.30
CA GLU A 49 0.08 5.56 4.29
C GLU A 49 0.55 6.91 3.73
N VAL A 50 1.10 6.92 2.51
CA VAL A 50 1.50 8.15 1.81
C VAL A 50 0.31 9.10 1.66
N TYR A 51 -0.86 8.60 1.28
CA TYR A 51 -2.04 9.44 1.16
C TYR A 51 -2.58 9.92 2.52
N CYS A 52 -2.42 9.15 3.60
CA CYS A 52 -2.69 9.62 4.96
C CYS A 52 -1.78 10.80 5.35
N GLU A 53 -0.47 10.72 5.07
CA GLU A 53 0.48 11.80 5.34
C GLU A 53 0.14 13.09 4.57
N LEU A 54 -0.46 12.94 3.38
CA LEU A 54 -0.92 14.04 2.54
C LEU A 54 -2.34 14.52 2.89
N GLU A 55 -2.98 13.96 3.91
CA GLU A 55 -4.38 14.21 4.29
C GLU A 55 -5.41 13.91 3.18
N ASP A 56 -5.03 13.16 2.15
CA ASP A 56 -5.94 12.66 1.10
C ASP A 56 -6.56 11.32 1.55
N TYR A 57 -7.46 11.41 2.53
CA TYR A 57 -8.10 10.25 3.13
C TYR A 57 -9.01 9.49 2.14
N ALA A 58 -9.50 10.16 1.08
CA ALA A 58 -10.30 9.51 0.06
C ALA A 58 -9.45 8.50 -0.73
N SER A 59 -8.27 8.94 -1.20
CA SER A 59 -7.33 8.06 -1.90
C SER A 59 -6.72 7.02 -0.96
N ALA A 60 -6.41 7.39 0.28
CA ALA A 60 -5.88 6.46 1.27
C ALA A 60 -6.86 5.29 1.53
N LYS A 61 -8.16 5.61 1.67
CA LYS A 61 -9.22 4.63 1.89
C LYS A 61 -9.28 3.58 0.78
N GLU A 62 -9.24 3.98 -0.49
CA GLU A 62 -9.25 3.05 -1.63
C GLU A 62 -8.13 2.00 -1.52
N HIS A 63 -6.93 2.43 -1.12
CA HIS A 63 -5.79 1.53 -1.02
C HIS A 63 -5.86 0.59 0.20
N PHE A 64 -6.39 1.06 1.33
CA PHE A 64 -6.62 0.18 2.48
C PHE A 64 -7.79 -0.79 2.28
N GLU A 65 -8.85 -0.36 1.58
CA GLU A 65 -9.97 -1.24 1.21
C GLU A 65 -9.49 -2.40 0.35
N TYR A 66 -8.60 -2.15 -0.61
CA TYR A 66 -7.99 -3.23 -1.41
C TYR A 66 -7.37 -4.34 -0.53
N LEU A 67 -6.61 -3.97 0.51
CA LEU A 67 -5.99 -4.94 1.42
C LEU A 67 -7.01 -5.76 2.19
N VAL A 68 -8.06 -5.11 2.69
CA VAL A 68 -9.12 -5.77 3.47
C VAL A 68 -9.98 -6.67 2.58
N GLU A 69 -10.33 -6.23 1.36
CA GLU A 69 -11.11 -7.03 0.41
C GLU A 69 -10.38 -8.30 -0.02
N HIS A 70 -9.05 -8.23 -0.16
CA HIS A 70 -8.22 -9.35 -0.60
C HIS A 70 -7.61 -10.16 0.56
N GLN A 71 -7.88 -9.79 1.81
CA GLN A 71 -7.28 -10.40 3.01
C GLN A 71 -7.32 -11.93 2.98
N ASN A 72 -8.49 -12.54 2.77
CA ASN A 72 -8.63 -14.01 2.82
C ASN A 72 -7.69 -14.71 1.80
N THR A 73 -7.57 -14.13 0.60
CA THR A 73 -6.68 -14.64 -0.45
C THR A 73 -5.23 -14.43 -0.08
N LEU A 74 -4.88 -13.25 0.43
CA LEU A 74 -3.52 -12.91 0.86
C LEU A 74 -3.05 -13.80 2.01
N GLU A 75 -3.88 -14.02 3.04
CA GLU A 75 -3.61 -14.93 4.15
C GLU A 75 -3.44 -16.37 3.68
N THR A 76 -4.27 -16.83 2.73
CA THR A 76 -4.16 -18.19 2.18
C THR A 76 -2.86 -18.41 1.40
N LEU A 77 -2.41 -17.41 0.65
CA LEU A 77 -1.26 -17.53 -0.26
C LEU A 77 0.07 -17.20 0.42
N TYR A 78 0.05 -16.29 1.40
CA TYR A 78 1.26 -15.70 1.99
C TYR A 78 1.32 -15.84 3.51
N ASP A 79 0.37 -16.55 4.12
CA ASP A 79 0.31 -16.83 5.56
C ASP A 79 0.41 -15.52 6.37
N ASP A 80 1.31 -15.45 7.35
CA ASP A 80 1.47 -14.27 8.21
C ASP A 80 2.23 -13.10 7.57
N ALA A 81 2.71 -13.22 6.32
CA ALA A 81 3.64 -12.26 5.71
C ALA A 81 3.06 -10.87 5.43
N LEU A 82 1.74 -10.71 5.50
CA LEU A 82 1.01 -9.44 5.29
C LEU A 82 0.07 -9.10 6.45
N SER A 83 0.19 -9.82 7.57
CA SER A 83 -0.71 -9.69 8.71
C SER A 83 -0.70 -8.27 9.30
N GLU A 84 0.48 -7.66 9.42
CA GLU A 84 0.68 -6.30 9.94
C GLU A 84 0.10 -5.25 9.00
N GLU A 85 0.34 -5.34 7.69
CA GLU A 85 -0.20 -4.41 6.69
C GLU A 85 -1.72 -4.42 6.68
N ILE A 86 -2.34 -5.61 6.80
CA ILE A 86 -3.79 -5.76 6.84
C ILE A 86 -4.37 -5.22 8.15
N GLU A 87 -3.72 -5.45 9.29
CA GLU A 87 -4.15 -4.89 10.58
C GLU A 87 -4.08 -3.36 10.57
N ASN A 88 -2.97 -2.80 10.07
CA ASN A 88 -2.79 -1.35 9.92
C ASN A 88 -3.85 -0.75 9.00
N ALA A 89 -4.13 -1.39 7.86
CA ALA A 89 -5.18 -0.98 6.94
C ALA A 89 -6.55 -0.89 7.64
N LYS A 90 -6.94 -1.93 8.40
CA LYS A 90 -8.20 -1.94 9.15
C LYS A 90 -8.28 -0.80 10.17
N LYS A 91 -7.19 -0.57 10.92
CA LYS A 91 -7.12 0.50 11.91
C LYS A 91 -7.26 1.88 11.26
N ASN A 92 -6.57 2.11 10.15
CA ASN A 92 -6.66 3.36 9.40
C ASN A 92 -8.07 3.59 8.87
N LEU A 93 -8.71 2.56 8.30
CA LEU A 93 -10.10 2.66 7.85
C LEU A 93 -11.08 2.97 8.99
N GLN A 94 -10.89 2.41 10.18
CA GLN A 94 -11.72 2.75 11.34
C GLN A 94 -11.58 4.23 11.72
N ASN A 95 -10.35 4.75 11.75
CA ASN A 95 -10.09 6.15 12.08
C ASN A 95 -10.69 7.12 11.04
N MET A 96 -10.76 6.74 9.77
CA MET A 96 -11.32 7.57 8.69
C MET A 96 -12.85 7.63 8.67
N ASN A 97 -13.53 6.67 9.30
CA ASN A 97 -14.99 6.65 9.39
C ASN A 97 -15.51 7.18 10.75
N SER A 98 -14.60 7.66 11.61
CA SER A 98 -14.89 8.20 12.95
C SER A 98 -15.05 9.72 12.91
#